data_AF-A0A4Y2DEE6-F1
#
_entry.id   AF-A0A4Y2DEE6-F1
#
_cell.length_a   1.000
_cell.length_b   1.000
_cell.length_c   1.000
_cell.angle_alpha   90.00
_cell.angle_beta   90.00
_cell.angle_gamma   90.00
#
_symmetry.space_group_name_H-M   'P 1'
#
loop_
_entity.id
_entity.type
_entity.pdbx_description
1 polymer ?
#
loop_
_entity_poly.entity_id
_entity_poly.type
_entity_poly.pdbx_seq_one_letter_code
_entity_poly.pdbx_strand_id
1 'polypeptide(L)'
;MKETYESMEMLLTKIKYTEHKWAICGDLKVIGLLLGQQSGFTKFPCFICEWDSRDRESHWIKKIWPKRQEWIPGKKNILNEYLIDPQNILLPPLHIKLGLIKQFVKALDKGGKCFEYLISKFPKLSSAKIKEVYLMERK
;
A
#
# COMPACT_ATOMS: atom_id res chain seq x y z
N MET A 1 0.37 1.85 -21.57
CA MET A 1 0.99 3.02 -20.89
C MET A 1 1.74 2.49 -19.67
N LYS A 2 2.97 2.94 -19.40
CA LYS A 2 3.71 2.52 -18.19
C LYS A 2 3.24 3.35 -16.99
N GLU A 3 3.24 2.77 -15.79
CA GLU A 3 2.93 3.49 -14.54
C GLU A 3 4.16 4.29 -14.08
N THR A 4 4.40 5.44 -14.72
CA THR A 4 5.47 6.38 -14.34
C THR A 4 4.88 7.71 -13.88
N TYR A 5 5.68 8.51 -13.19
CA TYR A 5 5.26 9.82 -12.67
C TYR A 5 4.75 10.72 -13.80
N GLU A 6 5.49 10.77 -14.90
CA GLU A 6 5.17 11.57 -16.10
C GLU A 6 3.89 11.08 -16.78
N SER A 7 3.66 9.76 -16.77
CA SER A 7 2.44 9.18 -17.34
C SER A 7 1.21 9.55 -16.49
N MET A 8 1.35 9.56 -15.16
CA MET A 8 0.28 9.98 -14.26
C MET A 8 0.00 11.48 -14.34
N GLU A 9 1.04 12.31 -14.42
CA GLU A 9 0.92 13.75 -14.61
C GLU A 9 0.13 14.06 -15.88
N MET A 10 0.54 13.45 -17.01
CA MET A 10 -0.15 13.62 -18.29
C MET A 10 -1.63 13.22 -18.20
N LEU A 11 -1.95 12.11 -17.51
CA LEU A 11 -3.32 11.65 -17.32
C LEU A 11 -4.13 12.66 -16.49
N LEU A 12 -3.58 13.15 -15.39
CA LEU A 12 -4.24 14.14 -14.53
C LEU A 12 -4.50 15.47 -15.25
N THR A 13 -3.57 15.91 -16.10
CA THR A 13 -3.77 17.09 -16.96
C THR A 13 -4.93 16.87 -17.94
N LYS A 14 -5.01 15.69 -18.58
CA LYS A 14 -6.07 15.39 -19.56
C LYS A 14 -7.46 15.34 -18.93
N ILE A 15 -7.57 14.86 -17.69
CA ILE A 15 -8.85 14.86 -16.96
C ILE A 15 -9.10 16.15 -16.17
N LYS A 16 -8.23 17.17 -16.33
CA LYS A 16 -8.34 18.47 -15.65
C LYS A 16 -8.49 18.36 -14.14
N TYR A 17 -7.69 17.48 -13.53
CA TYR A 17 -7.78 17.22 -12.09
C TYR A 17 -7.66 18.49 -11.24
N THR A 18 -6.84 19.46 -11.66
CA THR A 18 -6.65 20.74 -10.96
C THR A 18 -7.94 21.57 -10.83
N GLU A 19 -8.86 21.44 -11.78
CA GLU A 19 -10.16 22.13 -11.76
C GLU A 19 -11.14 21.44 -10.78
N HIS A 20 -11.11 20.10 -10.73
CA HIS A 20 -12.14 19.33 -10.03
C HIS A 20 -11.73 18.85 -8.63
N LYS A 21 -10.45 18.60 -8.41
CA LYS A 21 -9.86 18.17 -7.13
C LYS A 21 -10.59 16.98 -6.48
N TRP A 22 -10.96 15.98 -7.28
CA TRP A 22 -11.67 14.81 -6.79
C TRP A 22 -10.89 14.05 -5.71
N ALA A 23 -11.62 13.40 -4.82
CA ALA A 23 -11.01 12.44 -3.93
C ALA A 23 -10.54 11.20 -4.71
N ILE A 24 -9.30 10.74 -4.45
CA ILE A 24 -8.68 9.62 -5.16
C ILE A 24 -8.52 8.44 -4.20
N CYS A 25 -8.99 7.28 -4.64
CA CYS A 25 -8.77 5.99 -3.99
C CYS A 25 -8.19 5.03 -5.03
N GLY A 26 -7.16 4.28 -4.66
CA GLY A 26 -6.52 3.35 -5.60
C GLY A 26 -5.46 2.49 -4.93
N ASP A 27 -4.72 1.76 -5.76
CA ASP A 27 -3.61 0.95 -5.28
C ASP A 27 -2.55 1.81 -4.58
N LEU A 28 -1.96 1.30 -3.49
CA LEU A 28 -1.00 2.04 -2.68
C LEU A 28 0.25 2.45 -3.48
N LYS A 29 0.66 1.66 -4.48
CA LYS A 29 1.78 1.99 -5.37
C LYS A 29 1.46 3.21 -6.23
N VAL A 30 0.25 3.26 -6.80
CA VAL A 30 -0.20 4.40 -7.61
C VAL A 30 -0.33 5.64 -6.75
N ILE A 31 -0.89 5.52 -5.53
CA ILE A 31 -0.96 6.62 -4.57
C ILE A 31 0.44 7.14 -4.25
N GLY A 32 1.40 6.26 -3.96
CA GLY A 32 2.78 6.65 -3.69
C GLY A 32 3.41 7.41 -4.87
N LEU A 33 3.15 6.96 -6.11
CA LEU A 33 3.61 7.63 -7.33
C LEU A 33 3.01 9.03 -7.49
N LEU A 34 1.70 9.18 -7.25
CA LEU A 34 0.99 10.45 -7.30
C LEU A 34 1.47 11.44 -6.23
N LEU A 35 1.97 10.92 -5.10
CA LEU A 35 2.60 11.70 -4.03
C LEU A 35 4.10 11.92 -4.24
N GLY A 36 4.65 11.54 -5.40
CA GLY A 36 6.06 11.70 -5.71
C GLY A 36 7.00 10.82 -4.88
N GLN A 37 6.49 9.78 -4.22
CA GLN A 37 7.32 8.87 -3.42
C GLN A 37 8.18 7.95 -4.29
N GLN A 38 9.36 7.63 -3.78
CA GLN A 38 10.23 6.61 -4.34
C GLN A 38 9.56 5.23 -4.23
N SER A 39 9.51 4.50 -5.35
CA SER A 39 9.04 3.12 -5.39
C SER A 39 10.06 2.14 -4.82
N GLY A 40 9.60 0.99 -4.35
CA GLY A 40 10.43 -0.12 -3.88
C GLY A 40 10.61 -0.17 -2.36
N PHE A 41 11.62 -0.90 -1.90
CA PHE A 41 11.90 -1.09 -0.47
C PHE A 41 12.66 0.11 0.10
N THR A 42 11.90 1.16 0.42
CA THR A 42 12.42 2.44 0.91
C THR A 42 12.40 2.54 2.44
N LYS A 43 13.16 3.49 3.00
CA LYS A 43 13.24 3.70 4.46
C LYS A 43 11.92 4.24 5.02
N PHE A 44 11.29 5.18 4.33
CA PHE A 44 10.02 5.81 4.74
C PHE A 44 8.91 5.55 3.71
N PRO A 45 8.39 4.31 3.61
CA PRO A 45 7.46 3.93 2.55
C PRO A 45 6.04 4.46 2.76
N CYS A 46 5.66 4.80 3.99
CA CYS A 46 4.31 5.27 4.30
C CYS A 46 4.12 6.75 3.90
N PHE A 47 3.04 7.05 3.18
CA PHE A 47 2.66 8.44 2.89
C PHE A 47 1.94 9.14 4.05
N ILE A 48 1.39 8.41 5.02
CA ILE A 48 0.62 9.00 6.12
C ILE A 48 1.52 9.37 7.29
N CYS A 49 2.54 8.54 7.56
CA CYS A 49 3.41 8.67 8.71
C CYS A 49 4.86 8.40 8.35
N GLU A 50 5.75 8.80 9.24
CA GLU A 50 7.20 8.64 9.11
C GLU A 50 7.65 7.30 9.72
N TRP A 51 6.93 6.23 9.38
CA TRP A 51 7.31 4.88 9.77
C TRP A 51 8.64 4.51 9.12
N ASP A 52 9.66 4.27 9.95
CA ASP A 52 10.98 3.85 9.50
C ASP A 52 10.99 2.33 9.31
N SER A 53 10.94 1.86 8.07
CA SER A 53 10.93 0.43 7.73
C SER A 53 12.22 -0.30 8.13
N ARG A 54 13.27 0.41 8.52
CA ARG A 54 14.57 -0.15 8.92
C ARG A 54 14.74 -0.27 10.43
N ASP A 55 13.89 0.38 11.23
CA ASP A 55 13.95 0.38 12.70
C ASP A 55 13.33 -0.90 13.31
N ARG A 56 14.06 -2.02 13.23
CA ARG A 56 13.58 -3.33 13.70
C ARG A 56 13.24 -3.39 15.19
N GLU A 57 13.90 -2.58 16.01
CA GLU A 57 13.73 -2.59 17.47
C GLU A 57 12.40 -1.95 17.88
N SER A 58 12.10 -0.77 17.31
CA SER A 58 10.88 -0.04 17.67
C SER A 58 9.62 -0.58 16.99
N HIS A 59 9.73 -1.44 15.97
CA HIS A 59 8.59 -1.91 15.16
C HIS A 59 7.43 -2.49 15.97
N TRP A 60 7.73 -3.24 17.03
CA TRP A 60 6.71 -3.93 17.83
C TRP A 60 6.35 -3.20 19.13
N ILE A 61 7.11 -2.15 19.47
CA ILE A 61 6.95 -1.37 20.70
C ILE A 61 6.20 -0.07 20.40
N LYS A 62 6.60 0.61 19.31
CA LYS A 62 6.08 1.91 18.93
C LYS A 62 4.82 1.76 18.08
N LYS A 63 3.68 2.06 18.70
CA LYS A 63 2.36 2.04 18.06
C LYS A 63 2.07 3.29 17.23
N ILE A 64 2.60 4.44 17.66
CA ILE A 64 2.31 5.74 17.04
C ILE A 64 3.60 6.28 16.43
N TRP A 65 3.59 6.45 15.11
CA TRP A 65 4.66 7.08 14.36
C TRP A 65 4.32 8.54 14.05
N PRO A 66 5.30 9.45 13.97
CA PRO A 66 5.05 10.83 13.61
C PRO A 66 4.27 10.92 12.30
N LYS A 67 3.24 11.77 12.24
CA LYS A 67 2.52 12.03 10.99
C LYS A 67 3.48 12.66 9.98
N ARG A 68 3.38 12.27 8.71
CA ARG A 68 4.12 12.93 7.64
C ARG A 68 3.49 14.30 7.41
N GLN A 69 4.27 15.35 7.61
CA GLN A 69 3.83 16.74 7.42
C GLN A 69 4.32 17.32 6.09
N GLU A 70 5.44 16.82 5.56
CA GLU A 70 6.12 17.41 4.41
C GLU A 70 6.39 16.38 3.31
N TRP A 71 6.19 16.81 2.05
CA TRP A 71 6.50 16.08 0.82
C TRP A 71 7.56 16.83 0.01
N ILE A 72 8.70 17.10 0.63
CA ILE A 72 9.80 17.83 -0.01
C ILE A 72 10.68 16.85 -0.80
N PRO A 73 10.85 17.03 -2.13
CA PRO A 73 11.78 16.25 -2.93
C PRO A 73 13.18 16.16 -2.29
N GLY A 74 13.77 14.97 -2.29
CA GLY A 74 15.07 14.68 -1.67
C GLY A 74 15.00 14.36 -0.17
N LYS A 75 13.87 14.58 0.51
CA LYS A 75 13.68 14.20 1.92
C LYS A 75 12.79 12.96 2.05
N LYS A 76 13.10 12.10 3.03
CA LYS A 76 12.24 10.98 3.48
C LYS A 76 11.58 10.19 2.34
N ASN A 77 12.39 9.84 1.33
CA ASN A 77 12.02 9.05 0.15
C ASN A 77 10.98 9.69 -0.78
N ILE A 78 10.91 11.03 -0.81
CA ILE A 78 10.19 11.78 -1.84
C ILE A 78 11.17 12.11 -2.97
N LEU A 79 10.83 11.78 -4.21
CA LEU A 79 11.63 12.08 -5.41
C LEU A 79 11.10 13.29 -6.17
N ASN A 80 9.77 13.38 -6.28
CA ASN A 80 9.10 14.41 -7.06
C ASN A 80 8.08 15.15 -6.19
N GLU A 81 7.60 16.29 -6.70
CA GLU A 81 6.46 16.97 -6.08
C GLU A 81 5.21 16.08 -6.17
N TYR A 82 4.23 16.32 -5.30
CA TYR A 82 2.97 15.61 -5.40
C TYR A 82 2.14 16.17 -6.55
N LEU A 83 1.55 15.29 -7.36
CA LEU A 83 0.65 15.67 -8.45
C LEU A 83 -0.77 15.95 -7.96
N ILE A 84 -1.10 15.50 -6.75
CA ILE A 84 -2.41 15.63 -6.12
C ILE A 84 -2.25 16.06 -4.67
N ASP A 85 -3.19 16.84 -4.15
CA ASP A 85 -3.22 17.19 -2.74
C ASP A 85 -3.30 15.91 -1.87
N PRO A 86 -2.37 15.68 -0.93
CA PRO A 86 -2.43 14.53 -0.03
C PRO A 86 -3.73 14.41 0.76
N GLN A 87 -4.46 15.52 0.98
CA GLN A 87 -5.74 15.54 1.68
C GLN A 87 -6.88 14.91 0.86
N ASN A 88 -6.74 14.85 -0.47
CA ASN A 88 -7.72 14.25 -1.36
C ASN A 88 -7.56 12.72 -1.47
N ILE A 89 -6.62 12.12 -0.76
CA ILE A 89 -6.39 10.67 -0.82
C ILE A 89 -7.30 9.95 0.17
N LEU A 90 -8.08 9.03 -0.36
CA LEU A 90 -8.86 8.08 0.42
C LEU A 90 -8.04 6.80 0.60
N LEU A 91 -8.00 6.30 1.84
CA LEU A 91 -7.33 5.05 2.14
C LEU A 91 -8.09 3.89 1.49
N PRO A 92 -7.43 3.04 0.69
CA PRO A 92 -8.08 1.93 0.01
C PRO A 92 -8.39 0.79 1.02
N PRO A 93 -9.64 0.64 1.51
CA PRO A 93 -9.93 -0.27 2.61
C PRO A 93 -9.72 -1.74 2.21
N LEU A 94 -9.99 -2.03 0.92
CA LEU A 94 -9.79 -3.35 0.35
C LEU A 94 -8.31 -3.76 0.37
N HIS A 95 -7.39 -2.91 -0.13
CA HIS A 95 -5.96 -3.22 -0.18
C HIS A 95 -5.38 -3.42 1.23
N ILE A 96 -5.82 -2.62 2.21
CA ILE A 96 -5.43 -2.78 3.63
C ILE A 96 -5.91 -4.13 4.17
N LYS A 97 -7.20 -4.44 4.00
CA LYS A 97 -7.79 -5.69 4.49
C LYS A 97 -7.13 -6.92 3.87
N LEU A 98 -6.90 -6.91 2.55
CA LEU A 98 -6.22 -7.99 1.85
C LEU A 98 -4.76 -8.15 2.32
N GLY A 99 -4.04 -7.04 2.48
CA GLY A 99 -2.67 -7.06 3.01
C GLY A 99 -2.58 -7.67 4.42
N LEU A 100 -3.50 -7.30 5.32
CA LEU A 100 -3.55 -7.83 6.68
C LEU A 100 -3.87 -9.33 6.71
N ILE A 101 -4.89 -9.77 5.95
CA ILE A 101 -5.24 -11.20 5.85
C ILE A 101 -4.05 -11.98 5.30
N LYS A 102 -3.34 -11.43 4.31
CA LYS A 102 -2.14 -12.06 3.76
C LYS A 102 -1.04 -12.26 4.80
N GLN A 103 -0.74 -11.26 5.61
CA GLN A 103 0.26 -11.40 6.67
C GLN A 103 -0.21 -12.37 7.77
N PHE A 104 -1.48 -12.28 8.17
CA PHE A 104 -2.07 -13.21 9.14
C PHE A 104 -1.93 -14.66 8.68
N VAL A 105 -2.40 -14.98 7.47
CA VAL A 105 -2.32 -16.35 6.94
C VAL A 105 -0.87 -16.80 6.77
N LYS A 106 0.04 -15.92 6.36
CA LYS A 106 1.48 -16.24 6.26
C LYS A 106 2.10 -16.62 7.60
N ALA A 107 1.71 -15.95 8.68
CA ALA A 107 2.22 -16.21 10.02
C ALA A 107 1.66 -17.48 10.67
N LEU A 108 0.57 -18.07 10.14
CA LEU A 108 0.01 -19.31 10.67
C LEU A 108 0.95 -20.50 10.44
N ASP A 109 1.01 -21.38 11.44
CA ASP A 109 1.59 -22.71 11.31
C ASP A 109 0.86 -23.51 10.21
N LYS A 110 1.60 -23.88 9.17
CA LYS A 110 1.07 -24.57 7.98
C LYS A 110 0.70 -26.03 8.24
N GLY A 111 1.18 -26.61 9.33
CA GLY A 111 0.78 -27.94 9.81
C GLY A 111 -0.25 -27.89 10.95
N GLY A 112 -0.61 -26.68 11.41
CA GLY A 112 -1.51 -26.52 12.55
C GLY A 112 -2.99 -26.62 12.18
N LYS A 113 -3.81 -27.04 13.16
CA LYS A 113 -5.28 -27.15 13.03
C LYS A 113 -5.97 -25.89 12.53
N CYS A 114 -5.42 -24.70 12.83
CA CYS A 114 -5.96 -23.43 12.35
C CYS A 114 -5.84 -23.29 10.82
N PHE A 115 -4.71 -23.71 10.24
CA PHE A 115 -4.52 -23.68 8.80
C PHE A 115 -5.36 -24.75 8.10
N GLU A 116 -5.50 -25.94 8.69
CA GLU A 116 -6.42 -26.98 8.21
C GLU A 116 -7.88 -26.49 8.21
N TYR A 117 -8.30 -25.81 9.27
CA TYR A 117 -9.62 -25.19 9.34
C TYR A 117 -9.83 -24.18 8.21
N LEU A 118 -8.85 -23.32 7.93
CA LEU A 118 -8.92 -22.39 6.80
C LEU A 118 -9.06 -23.13 5.47
N ILE A 119 -8.29 -24.20 5.23
CA ILE A 119 -8.44 -25.03 4.02
C ILE A 119 -9.88 -25.57 3.92
N SER A 120 -10.44 -26.09 5.02
CA SER A 120 -11.80 -26.62 5.03
C SER A 120 -12.88 -25.59 4.71
N LYS A 121 -12.66 -24.31 5.06
CA LYS A 121 -13.60 -23.21 4.75
C LYS A 121 -13.53 -22.75 3.31
N PHE A 122 -12.45 -23.05 2.60
CA PHE A 122 -12.25 -22.69 1.20
C PHE A 122 -12.00 -23.94 0.33
N PRO A 123 -12.96 -24.89 0.23
CA PRO A 123 -12.74 -26.16 -0.46
C PRO A 123 -12.49 -26.02 -1.97
N LYS A 124 -12.85 -24.86 -2.56
CA LYS A 124 -12.60 -24.53 -3.97
C LYS A 124 -11.17 -24.00 -4.23
N LEU A 125 -10.38 -23.77 -3.18
CA LEU A 125 -9.00 -23.32 -3.29
C LEU A 125 -8.06 -24.49 -2.93
N SER A 126 -7.00 -24.65 -3.71
CA SER A 126 -5.97 -25.64 -3.36
C SER A 126 -5.19 -25.21 -2.12
N SER A 127 -4.66 -26.17 -1.38
CA SER A 127 -3.79 -25.92 -0.23
C SER A 127 -2.59 -25.04 -0.61
N ALA A 128 -2.01 -25.23 -1.80
CA ALA A 128 -0.96 -24.38 -2.35
C ALA A 128 -1.41 -22.92 -2.53
N LYS A 129 -2.61 -22.68 -3.07
CA LYS A 129 -3.16 -21.32 -3.24
C LYS A 129 -3.44 -20.61 -1.91
N ILE A 130 -3.82 -21.37 -0.88
CA ILE A 130 -4.02 -20.86 0.47
C ILE A 130 -2.65 -20.59 1.16
N LYS A 131 -1.62 -21.41 0.88
CA LYS A 131 -0.25 -21.20 1.39
C LYS A 131 0.44 -19.97 0.77
N GLU A 132 0.31 -19.78 -0.55
CA GLU A 132 0.88 -18.63 -1.27
C GLU A 132 0.05 -17.34 -1.10
N VAL A 133 -1.20 -17.48 -0.64
CA VAL A 133 -2.18 -16.42 -0.44
C VAL A 133 -2.44 -15.60 -1.71
N TYR A 134 -3.09 -16.25 -2.69
CA TYR A 134 -3.97 -15.61 -3.67
C TYR A 134 -5.41 -15.56 -3.12
N LEU A 135 -5.59 -15.00 -1.93
CA LEU A 135 -6.94 -14.66 -1.47
C LEU A 135 -7.38 -13.39 -2.21
N MET A 136 -7.96 -13.63 -3.39
CA MET A 136 -8.86 -12.76 -4.17
C MET A 136 -8.25 -11.56 -4.90
N GLU A 137 -7.46 -11.84 -5.93
CA GLU A 137 -7.58 -11.11 -7.20
C GLU A 137 -8.32 -12.01 -8.21
N ARG A 138 -9.63 -12.19 -8.02
CA ARG A 138 -10.47 -12.58 -9.15
C ARG A 138 -11.00 -11.29 -9.75
N LYS A 139 -10.33 -10.84 -10.81
CA LYS A 139 -11.01 -10.14 -11.92
C LYS A 139 -12.03 -11.09 -12.53
#